data_AF-R0BD31-F1
#
_entry.id   AF-R0BD31-F1
#
_cell.length_a   1.000
_cell.length_b   1.000
_cell.length_c   1.000
_cell.angle_alpha   90.00
_cell.angle_beta   90.00
_cell.angle_gamma   90.00
#
_symmetry.space_group_name_H-M   'P 1'
#
loop_
_entity.id
_entity.type
_entity.pdbx_description
1 polymer ?
#
loop_
_entity_poly.entity_id
_entity_poly.type
_entity_poly.pdbx_seq_one_letter_code
_entity_poly.pdbx_strand_id
1 'polypeptide(L)'
;MTVFEQELHKLFGNNKVFEETRIVGNTCYGMLTDNIRVKINFQTGGVADHYDRLKVTLLNRNEGPIDNMVIRFCDLWGRKQVSNPNFKDGIAPHLWSGYGEVSWYVYQPTKADYRQLTEAVSTYLDVFREPVQEPQMGQKMC
;
A
#
# COMPACT_ATOMS: atom_id res chain seq x y z
N MET A 1 12.21 11.05 -10.69
CA MET A 1 11.28 10.20 -9.94
C MET A 1 11.34 10.60 -8.48
N THR A 2 10.22 11.05 -7.90
CA THR A 2 10.13 11.46 -6.49
C THR A 2 10.42 10.27 -5.57
N VAL A 3 10.71 10.53 -4.28
CA VAL A 3 10.88 9.44 -3.31
C VAL A 3 9.60 8.60 -3.19
N PHE A 4 8.42 9.22 -3.18
CA PHE A 4 7.16 8.46 -3.17
C PHE A 4 7.04 7.51 -4.36
N GLU A 5 7.37 7.97 -5.57
CA GLU A 5 7.33 7.10 -6.77
C GLU A 5 8.29 5.92 -6.61
N GLN A 6 9.52 6.15 -6.13
CA GLN A 6 10.49 5.08 -5.87
C GLN A 6 9.95 4.06 -4.86
N GLU A 7 9.36 4.52 -3.77
CA GLU A 7 8.77 3.66 -2.74
C GLU A 7 7.56 2.87 -3.25
N LEU A 8 6.68 3.49 -4.06
CA LEU A 8 5.56 2.82 -4.71
C LEU A 8 6.04 1.78 -5.74
N HIS A 9 7.12 2.05 -6.47
CA HIS A 9 7.71 1.07 -7.38
C HIS A 9 8.27 -0.15 -6.63
N LYS A 10 8.90 0.05 -5.46
CA LYS A 10 9.35 -1.08 -4.61
C LYS A 10 8.18 -1.96 -4.16
N LEU A 11 7.04 -1.35 -3.85
CA LEU A 11 5.84 -2.05 -3.36
C LEU A 11 5.03 -2.74 -4.46
N PHE A 12 4.80 -2.05 -5.60
CA PHE A 12 3.78 -2.45 -6.59
C PHE A 12 4.31 -2.53 -8.03
N GLY A 13 5.54 -2.12 -8.30
CA GLY A 13 6.08 -2.01 -9.66
C GLY A 13 6.17 -3.33 -10.45
N ASN A 14 6.06 -4.48 -9.77
CA ASN A 14 6.15 -5.81 -10.37
C ASN A 14 4.78 -6.49 -10.59
N ASN A 15 3.65 -5.76 -10.54
CA ASN A 15 2.29 -6.27 -10.79
C ASN A 15 1.89 -7.50 -9.96
N LYS A 16 2.38 -7.63 -8.72
CA LYS A 16 2.10 -8.82 -7.88
C LYS A 16 0.75 -8.77 -7.16
N VAL A 17 0.15 -7.59 -7.04
CA VAL A 17 -1.03 -7.36 -6.19
C VAL A 17 -2.28 -7.03 -7.02
N PHE A 18 -2.09 -6.39 -8.17
CA PHE A 18 -3.12 -6.01 -9.12
C PHE A 18 -2.45 -5.77 -10.47
N GLU A 19 -3.25 -5.69 -11.53
CA GLU A 19 -2.77 -5.54 -12.89
C GLU A 19 -2.67 -4.06 -13.30
N GLU A 20 -2.08 -3.80 -14.46
CA GLU A 20 -2.01 -2.47 -15.10
C GLU A 20 -1.45 -1.35 -14.19
N THR A 21 -0.39 -1.64 -13.42
CA THR A 21 0.18 -0.65 -12.50
C THR A 21 0.59 0.64 -13.20
N ARG A 22 0.11 1.78 -12.68
CA ARG A 22 0.50 3.13 -13.09
C ARG A 22 0.84 3.95 -11.86
N ILE A 23 2.02 4.57 -11.85
CA ILE A 23 2.49 5.41 -10.74
C ILE A 23 2.66 6.84 -11.25
N VAL A 24 2.07 7.81 -10.54
CA VAL A 24 2.18 9.24 -10.83
C VAL A 24 2.35 9.99 -9.51
N GLY A 25 3.55 10.56 -9.29
CA GLY A 25 3.88 11.22 -8.03
C GLY A 25 3.66 10.31 -6.82
N ASN A 26 2.88 10.76 -5.84
CA ASN A 26 2.60 9.99 -4.63
C ASN A 26 1.46 8.96 -4.79
N THR A 27 1.01 8.64 -5.99
CA THR A 27 -0.13 7.73 -6.17
C THR A 27 0.17 6.60 -7.13
N CYS A 28 -0.17 5.38 -6.71
CA CYS A 28 -0.19 4.17 -7.52
C CYS A 28 -1.65 3.81 -7.84
N TYR A 29 -1.91 3.48 -9.10
CA TYR A 29 -3.18 2.98 -9.59
C TYR A 29 -2.99 1.57 -10.18
N GLY A 30 -4.06 0.78 -10.17
CA GLY A 30 -4.10 -0.51 -10.85
C GLY A 30 -5.50 -1.07 -11.00
N MET A 31 -5.60 -2.19 -11.69
CA MET A 31 -6.83 -2.93 -11.95
C MET A 31 -6.95 -4.14 -11.02
N LEU A 32 -8.00 -4.17 -10.19
CA LEU A 32 -8.30 -5.35 -9.35
C LEU A 32 -9.20 -6.35 -10.09
N THR A 33 -10.22 -5.83 -10.77
CA THR A 33 -11.15 -6.56 -11.64
C THR A 33 -11.53 -5.65 -12.81
N ASP A 34 -12.34 -6.12 -13.76
CA ASP A 34 -12.79 -5.33 -14.91
C ASP A 34 -13.40 -3.98 -14.50
N ASN A 35 -14.19 -3.97 -13.42
CA ASN A 35 -14.93 -2.80 -12.94
C ASN A 35 -14.27 -2.09 -11.75
N ILE A 36 -13.33 -2.74 -11.06
CA ILE A 36 -12.70 -2.20 -9.85
C ILE A 36 -11.27 -1.75 -10.13
N ARG A 37 -10.97 -0.51 -9.76
CA ARG A 37 -9.63 0.06 -9.75
C ARG A 37 -9.15 0.28 -8.33
N VAL A 38 -7.84 0.13 -8.12
CA VAL A 38 -7.17 0.42 -6.85
C VAL A 38 -6.45 1.74 -6.99
N LYS A 39 -6.53 2.59 -5.96
CA LYS A 39 -5.72 3.79 -5.77
C LYS A 39 -5.00 3.69 -4.44
N ILE A 40 -3.67 3.79 -4.44
CA ILE A 40 -2.82 3.71 -3.26
C ILE A 40 -1.92 4.94 -3.18
N ASN A 41 -1.85 5.58 -2.04
CA ASN A 41 -0.94 6.71 -1.83
C ASN A 41 -0.43 6.78 -0.40
N PHE A 42 0.78 7.31 -0.21
CA PHE A 42 1.25 7.69 1.11
C PHE A 42 0.40 8.86 1.63
N GLN A 43 0.06 8.84 2.92
CA GLN A 43 -0.67 9.94 3.55
C GLN A 43 -0.03 10.34 4.87
N THR A 44 -0.29 11.57 5.27
CA THR A 44 0.05 12.05 6.59
C THR A 44 -1.09 11.81 7.57
N GLY A 45 -0.74 11.92 8.84
CA GLY A 45 -1.65 11.73 9.96
C GLY A 45 -1.94 12.97 10.75
N GLY A 46 -1.77 12.84 12.07
CA GLY A 46 -1.85 13.99 12.99
C GLY A 46 -0.67 14.95 12.86
N VAL A 47 0.38 14.59 12.11
CA VAL A 47 1.55 15.43 11.85
C VAL A 47 1.68 15.62 10.34
N ALA A 48 1.59 16.88 9.88
CA ALA A 48 1.29 17.24 8.50
C ALA A 48 2.34 16.81 7.47
N ASP A 49 3.59 16.65 7.89
CA ASP A 49 4.75 16.30 7.05
C ASP A 49 5.27 14.87 7.32
N HIS A 50 4.61 14.11 8.20
CA HIS A 50 4.97 12.72 8.52
C HIS A 50 4.02 11.76 7.80
N TYR A 51 4.50 11.19 6.70
CA TYR A 51 3.79 10.19 5.93
C TYR A 51 3.99 8.82 6.57
N ASP A 52 3.09 8.46 7.46
CA ASP A 52 3.15 7.31 8.37
C ASP A 52 2.19 6.16 7.98
N ARG A 53 1.53 6.27 6.82
CA ARG A 53 0.51 5.33 6.37
C ARG A 53 0.41 5.23 4.85
N LEU A 54 -0.15 4.11 4.39
CA LEU A 54 -0.75 4.00 3.08
C LEU A 54 -2.27 4.08 3.20
N LYS A 55 -2.90 4.86 2.32
CA LYS A 55 -4.33 4.76 2.05
C LYS A 55 -4.54 3.93 0.79
N VAL A 56 -5.38 2.91 0.88
CA VAL A 56 -5.84 2.07 -0.24
C VAL A 56 -7.30 2.40 -0.46
N THR A 57 -7.67 2.80 -1.67
CA THR A 57 -9.06 3.11 -2.06
C THR A 57 -9.45 2.25 -3.24
N LEU A 58 -10.61 1.61 -3.14
CA LEU A 58 -11.25 0.88 -4.24
C LEU A 58 -12.22 1.82 -4.95
N LEU A 59 -12.17 1.81 -6.27
CA LEU A 59 -12.96 2.68 -7.13
C LEU A 59 -13.71 1.80 -8.13
N ASN A 60 -15.04 1.88 -8.15
CA ASN A 60 -15.83 1.46 -9.30
C ASN A 60 -15.67 2.53 -10.38
N ARG A 61 -15.41 2.13 -11.63
CA ARG A 61 -15.23 3.07 -12.76
C ARG A 61 -16.46 3.95 -13.02
N ASN A 62 -17.65 3.46 -12.69
CA ASN A 62 -18.91 4.14 -12.95
C ASN A 62 -19.51 4.80 -11.70
N GLU A 63 -19.24 4.23 -10.52
CA GLU A 63 -19.93 4.63 -9.28
C GLU A 63 -19.01 5.36 -8.28
N GLY A 64 -17.70 5.40 -8.54
CA GLY A 64 -16.74 6.07 -7.66
C GLY A 64 -16.26 5.18 -6.51
N PRO A 65 -15.89 5.75 -5.35
CA PRO A 65 -15.30 4.99 -4.25
C PRO A 65 -16.23 3.90 -3.69
N ILE A 66 -15.72 2.68 -3.58
CA ILE A 66 -16.41 1.52 -2.99
C ILE A 66 -16.07 1.43 -1.50
N ASP A 67 -14.77 1.37 -1.20
CA ASP A 67 -14.25 1.28 0.16
C ASP A 67 -12.84 1.90 0.23
N ASN A 68 -12.40 2.21 1.45
CA ASN A 68 -11.03 2.64 1.70
C ASN A 68 -10.49 2.14 3.04
N MET A 69 -9.25 1.67 3.01
CA MET A 69 -8.50 1.23 4.19
C MET A 69 -7.25 2.09 4.37
N VAL A 70 -6.88 2.32 5.63
CA VAL A 70 -5.63 2.96 6.03
C VAL A 70 -4.76 1.95 6.77
N ILE A 71 -3.55 1.72 6.28
CA ILE A 71 -2.53 0.92 6.96
C ILE A 71 -1.49 1.86 7.54
N ARG A 72 -1.48 2.03 8.87
CA ARG A 72 -0.38 2.74 9.54
C ARG A 72 0.83 1.84 9.63
N PHE A 73 2.01 2.38 9.36
CA PHE A 73 3.25 1.61 9.41
C PHE A 73 3.55 1.08 10.82
N CYS A 74 3.20 1.83 11.86
CA CYS A 74 3.39 1.39 13.24
C CYS A 74 2.46 0.24 13.64
N ASP A 75 1.27 0.11 13.04
CA ASP A 75 0.37 -1.01 13.32
C ASP A 75 0.92 -2.32 12.72
N LEU A 76 1.63 -2.21 11.60
CA LEU A 76 2.17 -3.37 10.88
C LEU A 76 3.59 -3.77 11.34
N TRP A 77 4.46 -2.78 11.53
CA TRP A 77 5.88 -2.98 11.82
C TRP A 77 6.26 -2.73 13.28
N GLY A 78 5.33 -2.19 14.07
CA GLY A 78 5.61 -1.68 15.41
C GLY A 78 6.52 -0.45 15.40
N ARG A 79 6.95 -0.04 16.59
CA ARG A 79 8.06 0.92 16.73
C ARG A 79 9.38 0.20 16.47
N LYS A 80 10.28 0.85 15.73
CA LYS A 80 11.57 0.28 15.37
C LYS A 80 12.65 0.81 16.29
N GLN A 81 13.39 -0.11 16.91
CA GLN A 81 14.57 0.22 17.70
C GLN A 81 15.69 0.69 16.78
N VAL A 82 16.36 1.77 17.16
CA VAL A 82 17.41 2.42 16.37
C VAL A 82 18.56 2.82 17.28
N SER A 83 19.77 2.95 16.72
CA SER A 83 20.96 3.31 17.48
C SER A 83 20.99 4.77 17.95
N ASN A 84 20.11 5.61 17.40
CA ASN A 84 20.08 7.03 17.73
C ASN A 84 19.52 7.24 19.16
N PRO A 85 20.30 7.86 20.07
CA PRO A 85 19.94 7.97 21.50
C PRO A 85 18.72 8.86 21.78
N ASN A 86 18.28 9.66 20.80
CA ASN A 86 17.05 10.47 20.92
C ASN A 86 15.78 9.62 20.85
N PHE A 87 15.86 8.37 20.35
CA PHE A 87 14.72 7.49 20.16
C PHE A 87 14.83 6.24 21.04
N LYS A 88 14.93 6.45 22.36
CA LYS A 88 15.08 5.37 23.35
C LYS A 88 13.95 4.34 23.30
N ASP A 89 12.74 4.78 23.00
CA ASP A 89 11.55 3.92 22.84
C ASP A 89 11.34 3.47 21.38
N GLY A 90 12.38 3.61 20.55
CA GLY A 90 12.31 3.42 19.10
C GLY A 90 11.56 4.56 18.39
N ILE A 91 11.38 4.39 17.08
CA ILE A 91 10.70 5.34 16.19
C ILE A 91 9.52 4.68 15.48
N ALA A 92 8.40 5.39 15.35
CA ALA A 92 7.32 4.97 14.46
C ALA A 92 7.75 5.25 13.01
N PRO A 93 7.83 4.25 12.12
CA PRO A 93 8.31 4.44 10.76
C PRO A 93 7.45 5.44 9.99
N HIS A 94 8.08 6.38 9.27
CA HIS A 94 7.42 7.32 8.36
C HIS A 94 8.42 7.93 7.39
N LEU A 95 7.92 8.39 6.24
CA LEU A 95 8.64 9.36 5.42
C LEU A 95 8.39 10.75 6.00
N TRP A 96 9.43 11.59 6.06
CA TRP A 96 9.32 12.97 6.51
C TRP A 96 9.68 13.92 5.38
N SER A 97 8.83 14.91 5.12
CA SER A 97 9.11 16.01 4.18
C SER A 97 9.70 17.22 4.91
N GLY A 98 10.83 17.02 5.58
CA GLY A 98 11.56 18.07 6.31
C GLY A 98 12.60 18.75 5.43
N TYR A 99 12.81 20.06 5.64
CA TYR A 99 13.92 20.81 5.01
C TYR A 99 13.97 20.75 3.47
N GLY A 100 12.82 20.57 2.81
CA GLY A 100 12.71 20.55 1.35
C GLY A 100 12.93 19.17 0.70
N GLU A 101 13.20 18.11 1.49
CA GLU A 101 13.41 16.76 0.97
C GLU A 101 12.52 15.74 1.68
N VAL A 102 12.02 14.76 0.90
CA VAL A 102 11.25 13.62 1.44
C VAL A 102 12.19 12.44 1.61
N SER A 103 12.29 11.86 2.80
CA SER A 103 13.05 10.64 3.01
C SER A 103 12.53 9.84 4.20
N TRP A 104 12.92 8.56 4.29
CA TRP A 104 12.63 7.74 5.47
C TRP A 104 13.39 8.29 6.67
N TYR A 105 12.65 8.74 7.69
CA TYR A 105 13.24 9.40 8.85
C TYR A 105 13.75 8.36 9.85
N VAL A 106 15.07 8.35 10.07
CA VAL A 106 15.81 7.55 11.07
C VAL A 106 15.80 6.03 10.84
N TYR A 107 14.67 5.45 10.43
CA TYR A 107 14.51 4.04 10.11
C TYR A 107 14.31 3.83 8.61
N GLN A 108 15.15 3.01 7.99
CA GLN A 108 15.01 2.59 6.59
C GLN A 108 14.29 1.23 6.53
N PRO A 109 13.13 1.12 5.86
CA PRO A 109 12.45 -0.16 5.70
C PRO A 109 13.29 -1.19 4.96
N THR A 110 13.25 -2.41 5.47
CA THR A 110 13.91 -3.58 4.91
C THR A 110 13.03 -4.23 3.85
N LYS A 111 13.61 -5.16 3.07
CA LYS A 111 12.85 -5.99 2.13
C LYS A 111 11.71 -6.77 2.79
N ALA A 112 11.86 -7.14 4.07
CA ALA A 112 10.82 -7.83 4.83
C ALA A 112 9.66 -6.88 5.16
N ASP A 113 9.95 -5.64 5.55
CA ASP A 113 8.93 -4.63 5.82
C ASP A 113 8.09 -4.33 4.57
N TYR A 114 8.73 -4.15 3.40
CA TYR A 114 8.02 -3.98 2.13
C TYR A 114 7.14 -5.18 1.80
N ARG A 115 7.65 -6.40 1.98
CA ARG A 115 6.88 -7.62 1.74
C ARG A 115 5.63 -7.66 2.61
N GLN A 116 5.78 -7.42 3.91
CA GLN A 116 4.67 -7.43 4.85
C GLN A 116 3.61 -6.37 4.50
N LEU A 117 4.04 -5.18 4.04
CA LEU A 117 3.13 -4.13 3.61
C LEU A 117 2.39 -4.48 2.32
N THR A 118 3.10 -5.04 1.33
CA THR A 118 2.50 -5.55 0.10
C THR A 118 1.50 -6.67 0.39
N GLU A 119 1.82 -7.60 1.31
CA GLU A 119 0.93 -8.68 1.75
C GLU A 119 -0.32 -8.13 2.45
N ALA A 120 -0.17 -7.16 3.36
CA ALA A 120 -1.32 -6.53 4.03
C ALA A 120 -2.27 -5.83 3.04
N VAL A 121 -1.73 -5.15 2.02
CA VAL A 121 -2.53 -4.59 0.93
C VAL A 121 -3.23 -5.71 0.15
N SER A 122 -2.52 -6.78 -0.20
CA SER A 122 -3.12 -7.92 -0.93
C SER A 122 -4.28 -8.54 -0.16
N THR A 123 -4.08 -8.83 1.14
CA THR A 123 -5.11 -9.43 2.00
C THR A 123 -6.38 -8.58 2.04
N TYR A 124 -6.26 -7.26 2.11
CA TYR A 124 -7.42 -6.37 2.03
C TYR A 124 -8.10 -6.42 0.67
N LEU A 125 -7.33 -6.38 -0.43
CA LEU A 125 -7.89 -6.41 -1.78
C LEU A 125 -8.55 -7.75 -2.11
N ASP A 126 -8.07 -8.86 -1.55
CA ASP A 126 -8.63 -10.20 -1.73
C ASP A 126 -10.09 -10.30 -1.25
N VAL A 127 -10.50 -9.48 -0.28
CA VAL A 127 -11.91 -9.39 0.18
C VAL A 127 -12.86 -8.95 -0.94
N PHE A 128 -12.35 -8.23 -1.94
CA PHE A 128 -13.12 -7.66 -3.05
C PHE A 128 -12.89 -8.36 -4.38
N ARG A 129 -12.10 -9.45 -4.38
CA ARG A 129 -11.96 -10.30 -5.56
C ARG A 129 -13.15 -11.24 -5.63
N GLU A 130 -13.74 -11.36 -6.82
CA GLU A 130 -14.76 -12.37 -7.05
C GLU A 130 -14.14 -13.77 -6.92
N PRO A 131 -14.81 -14.71 -6.24
CA PRO A 131 -14.37 -16.10 -6.26
C PRO A 131 -14.40 -16.60 -7.70
N VAL A 132 -13.30 -17.20 -8.15
CA VAL A 132 -13.27 -17.88 -9.44
C VAL A 132 -14.30 -18.99 -9.36
N GLN A 133 -15.41 -18.86 -10.09
CA GLN A 133 -16.36 -19.96 -10.25
C GLN A 133 -15.62 -21.08 -10.98
N GLU A 134 -15.28 -22.15 -10.27
CA GLU A 134 -14.82 -23.37 -10.92
C GLU A 134 -15.94 -23.85 -11.85
N PRO A 135 -15.65 -24.15 -13.13
CA PRO A 135 -16.66 -24.66 -14.03
C PRO A 135 -17.23 -25.95 -13.45
N GLN A 136 -18.52 -25.95 -13.09
CA GLN A 136 -19.22 -27.15 -12.66
C GLN A 136 -19.06 -28.22 -13.75
N MET A 137 -18.34 -29.28 -13.40
CA MET A 137 -18.08 -30.40 -14.29
C MET A 137 -19.42 -31.14 -14.55
N GLY A 138 -20.02 -30.81 -15.69
CA GLY A 138 -21.07 -31.50 -16.45
C GLY A 138 -22.02 -32.47 -15.73
N GLN A 139 -23.31 -32.12 -15.69
CA GLN A 139 -24.35 -33.11 -15.89
C GLN A 139 -24.55 -33.32 -17.39
N LYS A 140 -23.84 -34.32 -17.95
CA LYS A 140 -24.34 -34.99 -19.16
C LYS A 140 -25.57 -35.78 -18.74
N MET A 141 -26.75 -35.31 -19.13
CA MET A 141 -27.96 -36.12 -19.02
C MET A 141 -27.87 -37.26 -20.05
N CYS A 142 -28.01 -38.49 -19.55
CA CYS A 142 -28.18 -39.71 -20.34
C CYS A 142 -29.52 -39.69 -21.09
#